data_AF-A0AAX1NDA3-F1
#
_entry.id   AF-A0AAX1NDA3-F1
#
_cell.length_a   1.000
_cell.length_b   1.000
_cell.length_c   1.000
_cell.angle_alpha   90.00
_cell.angle_beta   90.00
_cell.angle_gamma   90.00
#
_symmetry.space_group_name_H-M   'P 1'
#
loop_
_entity.id
_entity.type
_entity.pdbx_description
1 polymer ?
#
loop_
_entity_poly.entity_id
_entity_poly.type
_entity_poly.pdbx_seq_one_letter_code
_entity_poly.pdbx_strand_id
1 'polypeptide(L)'
;MKMRTDSSLWFLDSCDNDQIETLYKILTTEINGEYRLRERLSNSLEAQIYGNDYYKYSDRIALELQYQANEGVGDFLRMNQKDYRDILIDIVIQLNIPIMGIENVEQLEEELILTLNDRVLGIENAGIYSMPFDMLIEEAFTEEIERSIVYRSIIPAVVYISLLRLGQLGNHDDIDKIKAKK
;
A
#
# COMPACT_ATOMS: atom_id res chain seq x y z
N MET A 1 -0.97 23.32 -9.19
CA MET A 1 -0.74 21.87 -9.29
C MET A 1 -2.10 21.22 -9.37
N LYS A 2 -2.49 20.67 -10.53
CA LYS A 2 -3.79 20.03 -10.67
C LYS A 2 -3.64 18.66 -10.01
N MET A 3 -4.11 18.50 -8.78
CA MET A 3 -4.20 17.19 -8.15
C MET A 3 -5.16 16.38 -9.01
N ARG A 4 -4.61 15.60 -9.94
CA ARG A 4 -5.39 14.60 -10.64
C ARG A 4 -5.46 13.45 -9.66
N THR A 5 -6.48 13.48 -8.81
CA THR A 5 -6.80 12.36 -7.94
C THR A 5 -7.15 11.18 -8.83
N ASP A 6 -6.36 10.11 -8.72
CA ASP A 6 -6.61 8.84 -9.39
C ASP A 6 -7.97 8.31 -8.98
N SER A 7 -8.87 8.09 -9.95
CA SER A 7 -10.23 7.61 -9.66
C SER A 7 -10.24 6.26 -8.95
N SER A 8 -9.19 5.47 -9.15
CA SER A 8 -9.01 4.19 -8.47
C SER A 8 -8.86 4.39 -6.96
N LEU A 9 -8.35 5.54 -6.50
CA LEU A 9 -8.11 5.82 -5.08
C LEU A 9 -9.20 6.69 -4.42
N TRP A 10 -10.23 7.13 -5.15
CA TRP A 10 -11.30 7.98 -4.59
C TRP A 10 -12.09 7.33 -3.45
N PHE A 11 -12.12 5.99 -3.39
CA PHE A 11 -12.81 5.29 -2.32
C PHE A 11 -12.20 5.55 -0.93
N LEU A 12 -10.93 5.98 -0.87
CA LEU A 12 -10.25 6.35 0.39
C LEU A 12 -10.97 7.52 1.09
N ASP A 13 -11.67 8.38 0.37
CA ASP A 13 -12.48 9.47 0.95
C ASP A 13 -13.75 8.96 1.68
N SER A 14 -14.03 7.66 1.58
CA SER A 14 -15.11 6.98 2.31
C SER A 14 -14.60 6.09 3.45
N CYS A 15 -13.27 5.95 3.61
CA CYS A 15 -12.67 5.21 4.72
C CYS A 15 -12.76 6.02 6.02
N ASP A 16 -12.71 5.32 7.15
CA ASP A 16 -12.61 5.97 8.45
C ASP A 16 -11.20 6.48 8.74
N ASN A 17 -11.07 7.31 9.78
CA ASN A 17 -9.80 7.96 10.10
C ASN A 17 -8.70 6.96 10.52
N ASP A 18 -9.07 5.84 11.16
CA ASP A 18 -8.12 4.84 11.65
C ASP A 18 -7.57 4.02 10.46
N GLN A 19 -8.44 3.73 9.48
CA GLN A 19 -8.05 3.12 8.22
C GLN A 19 -7.04 3.99 7.46
N ILE A 20 -7.29 5.30 7.40
CA ILE A 20 -6.39 6.25 6.72
C ILE A 20 -5.12 6.50 7.54
N GLU A 21 -5.19 6.53 8.87
CA GLU A 21 -4.01 6.58 9.75
C GLU A 21 -3.07 5.40 9.50
N THR A 22 -3.63 4.22 9.32
CA THR A 22 -2.89 3.00 9.04
C THR A 22 -2.13 3.11 7.72
N LEU A 23 -2.78 3.57 6.66
CA LEU A 23 -2.12 3.86 5.38
C LEU A 23 -1.04 4.95 5.52
N TYR A 24 -1.31 6.01 6.29
CA TYR A 24 -0.34 7.05 6.59
C TYR A 24 0.92 6.46 7.24
N LYS A 25 0.80 5.60 8.25
CA LYS A 25 1.93 4.94 8.92
C LYS A 25 2.68 4.03 7.95
N ILE A 26 1.96 3.26 7.12
CA ILE A 26 2.55 2.41 6.08
C ILE A 26 3.35 3.22 5.06
N LEU A 27 3.05 4.50 4.83
CA LEU A 27 3.81 5.35 3.89
C LEU A 27 4.90 6.18 4.57
N THR A 28 4.76 6.49 5.86
CA THR A 28 5.67 7.42 6.56
C THR A 28 6.67 6.76 7.48
N THR A 29 6.35 5.63 8.12
CA THR A 29 7.19 5.01 9.15
C THR A 29 7.64 3.60 8.80
N GLU A 30 8.94 3.34 8.96
CA GLU A 30 9.54 2.01 8.93
C GLU A 30 9.08 1.15 10.11
N ILE A 31 9.35 -0.16 10.06
CA ILE A 31 9.01 -1.11 11.14
C ILE A 31 9.68 -0.71 12.47
N ASN A 32 10.89 -0.14 12.42
CA ASN A 32 11.61 0.33 13.61
C ASN A 32 11.05 1.65 14.18
N GLY A 33 10.02 2.24 13.55
CA GLY A 33 9.39 3.49 13.97
C GLY A 33 10.06 4.76 13.46
N GLU A 34 11.15 4.66 12.70
CA GLU A 34 11.79 5.81 12.06
C GLU A 34 11.01 6.25 10.81
N TYR A 35 11.09 7.53 10.45
CA TYR A 35 10.51 8.03 9.20
C TYR A 35 11.25 7.46 7.99
N ARG A 36 10.50 7.08 6.94
CA ARG A 36 11.08 6.61 5.68
C ARG A 36 11.87 7.72 5.00
N LEU A 37 13.01 7.38 4.40
CA LEU A 37 13.89 8.38 3.77
C LEU A 37 13.24 9.22 2.66
N ARG A 38 12.25 8.65 1.96
CA ARG A 38 11.60 9.30 0.80
C ARG A 38 10.20 9.81 1.11
N GLU A 39 9.76 9.77 2.37
CA GLU A 39 8.44 10.29 2.73
C GLU A 39 8.43 11.82 2.78
N ARG A 40 7.36 12.42 2.26
CA ARG A 40 7.12 13.88 2.25
C ARG A 40 5.88 14.28 3.02
N LEU A 41 5.14 13.29 3.49
CA LEU A 41 3.79 13.42 3.98
C LEU A 41 3.77 13.97 5.40
N SER A 42 4.74 13.58 6.25
CA SER A 42 4.87 14.12 7.61
C SER A 42 5.16 15.62 7.64
N ASN A 43 5.88 16.12 6.63
CA ASN A 43 6.26 17.53 6.48
C ASN A 43 5.33 18.30 5.54
N SER A 44 4.22 17.69 5.13
CA SER A 44 3.23 18.36 4.28
C SER A 44 2.46 19.43 5.06
N LEU A 45 1.96 20.45 4.34
CA LEU A 45 1.17 21.52 4.95
C LEU A 45 -0.11 20.95 5.56
N GLU A 46 -0.71 19.99 4.88
CA GLU A 46 -1.93 19.29 5.30
C GLU A 46 -1.72 18.57 6.64
N ALA A 47 -0.63 17.81 6.78
CA ALA A 47 -0.29 17.15 8.04
C ALA A 47 -0.01 18.16 9.17
N GLN A 48 0.60 19.31 8.87
CA GLN A 48 0.84 20.36 9.85
C GLN A 48 -0.44 21.08 10.31
N ILE A 49 -1.41 21.25 9.40
CA ILE A 49 -2.68 21.94 9.70
C ILE A 49 -3.67 21.00 10.39
N TYR A 50 -3.83 19.77 9.88
CA TYR A 50 -4.87 18.85 10.30
C TYR A 50 -4.41 17.83 11.34
N GLY A 51 -3.09 17.65 11.54
CA GLY A 51 -2.55 16.74 12.55
C GLY A 51 -3.05 15.31 12.33
N ASN A 52 -3.64 14.70 13.35
CA ASN A 52 -4.11 13.30 13.31
C ASN A 52 -5.52 13.14 12.70
N ASP A 53 -6.07 14.20 12.09
CA ASP A 53 -7.31 14.13 11.32
C ASP A 53 -6.98 13.74 9.87
N TYR A 54 -6.47 12.52 9.72
CA TYR A 54 -5.96 11.96 8.46
C TYR A 54 -7.01 11.95 7.36
N TYR A 55 -8.28 11.78 7.71
CA TYR A 55 -9.41 11.85 6.80
C TYR A 55 -9.45 13.17 6.01
N LYS A 56 -9.05 14.30 6.61
CA LYS A 56 -9.06 15.61 5.92
C LYS A 56 -8.02 15.75 4.82
N TYR A 57 -7.10 14.80 4.70
CA TYR A 57 -6.05 14.82 3.69
C TYR A 57 -5.74 13.41 3.16
N SER A 58 -6.78 12.57 3.06
CA SER A 58 -6.75 11.25 2.41
C SER A 58 -6.19 11.31 0.99
N ASP A 59 -6.56 12.36 0.24
CA ASP A 59 -6.06 12.65 -1.10
C ASP A 59 -4.54 12.88 -1.14
N ARG A 60 -4.01 13.58 -0.13
CA ARG A 60 -2.57 13.80 0.04
C ARG A 60 -1.82 12.52 0.40
N ILE A 61 -2.45 11.65 1.18
CA ILE A 61 -1.91 10.33 1.55
C ILE A 61 -1.87 9.42 0.31
N ALA A 62 -2.95 9.38 -0.47
CA ALA A 62 -3.00 8.68 -1.75
C ALA A 62 -1.92 9.17 -2.72
N LEU A 63 -1.72 10.49 -2.79
CA LEU A 63 -0.69 11.10 -3.63
C LEU A 63 0.73 10.72 -3.20
N GLU A 64 0.98 10.57 -1.90
CA GLU A 64 2.28 10.13 -1.38
C GLU A 64 2.65 8.73 -1.90
N LEU A 65 1.70 7.78 -1.91
CA LEU A 65 1.89 6.46 -2.53
C LEU A 65 2.34 6.60 -3.99
N GLN A 66 1.63 7.44 -4.76
CA GLN A 66 1.94 7.66 -6.17
C GLN A 66 3.30 8.32 -6.41
N TYR A 67 3.78 9.14 -5.46
CA TYR A 67 5.13 9.70 -5.51
C TYR A 67 6.20 8.69 -5.15
N GLN A 68 5.98 7.91 -4.10
CA GLN A 68 6.94 6.92 -3.61
C GLN A 68 7.17 5.79 -4.61
N ALA A 69 6.15 5.40 -5.38
CA ALA A 69 6.24 4.37 -6.40
C ALA A 69 7.14 4.71 -7.60
N ASN A 70 7.65 5.95 -7.71
CA ASN A 70 8.64 6.27 -8.73
C ASN A 70 10.03 5.78 -8.32
N GLU A 71 10.59 4.85 -9.10
CA GLU A 71 11.92 4.29 -8.83
C GLU A 71 13.05 5.30 -9.11
N GLY A 72 12.88 6.20 -10.09
CA GLY A 72 13.91 7.16 -10.49
C GLY A 72 14.01 8.38 -9.57
N VAL A 73 15.24 8.68 -9.09
CA VAL A 73 15.54 9.93 -8.34
C VAL A 73 15.11 11.18 -9.13
N GLY A 74 15.20 11.15 -10.46
CA GLY A 74 14.77 12.26 -11.32
C GLY A 74 13.25 12.48 -11.30
N ASP A 75 12.45 11.42 -11.36
CA ASP A 75 10.99 11.50 -11.31
C ASP A 75 10.49 11.86 -9.91
N PHE A 76 11.19 11.37 -8.89
CA PHE A 76 10.97 11.77 -7.50
C PHE A 76 11.17 13.27 -7.30
N LEU A 77 12.28 13.85 -7.79
CA LEU A 77 12.57 15.27 -7.69
C LEU A 77 11.59 16.14 -8.49
N ARG A 78 11.07 15.62 -9.61
CA ARG A 78 10.08 16.30 -10.45
C ARG A 78 8.66 16.21 -9.92
N MET A 79 8.42 15.44 -8.86
CA MET A 79 7.09 15.17 -8.31
C MET A 79 6.15 14.61 -9.38
N ASN A 80 6.66 13.72 -10.23
CA ASN A 80 5.82 12.96 -11.14
C ASN A 80 5.03 11.93 -10.33
N GLN A 81 3.75 11.78 -10.59
CA GLN A 81 2.91 10.75 -9.96
C GLN A 81 2.79 9.54 -10.91
N LYS A 82 2.85 8.34 -10.36
CA LYS A 82 2.52 7.11 -11.09
C LYS A 82 1.06 6.74 -10.84
N ASP A 83 0.32 6.37 -11.88
CA ASP A 83 -1.08 5.96 -11.73
C ASP A 83 -1.17 4.67 -10.92
N TYR A 84 -2.14 4.56 -10.02
CA TYR A 84 -2.28 3.45 -9.07
C TYR A 84 -2.37 2.10 -9.78
N ARG A 85 -3.07 2.05 -10.92
CA ARG A 85 -3.11 0.85 -11.76
C ARG A 85 -1.72 0.39 -12.17
N ASP A 86 -0.85 1.31 -12.59
CA ASP A 86 0.50 0.97 -13.01
C ASP A 86 1.37 0.54 -11.81
N ILE A 87 1.17 1.15 -10.64
CA ILE A 87 1.83 0.72 -9.39
C ILE A 87 1.44 -0.73 -9.05
N LEU A 88 0.15 -1.05 -9.15
CA LEU A 88 -0.37 -2.38 -8.87
C LEU A 88 0.17 -3.42 -9.87
N ILE A 89 0.24 -3.08 -11.16
CA ILE A 89 0.85 -3.94 -12.19
C ILE A 89 2.33 -4.19 -11.90
N ASP A 90 3.11 -3.16 -11.55
CA ASP A 90 4.53 -3.32 -11.19
C ASP A 90 4.69 -4.31 -10.03
N ILE A 91 3.89 -4.16 -8.97
CA ILE A 91 3.96 -5.02 -7.79
C ILE A 91 3.59 -6.46 -8.14
N VAL A 92 2.52 -6.65 -8.90
CA VAL A 92 2.07 -7.97 -9.35
C VAL A 92 3.15 -8.66 -10.20
N ILE A 93 3.83 -7.93 -11.09
CA ILE A 93 4.97 -8.44 -11.85
C ILE A 93 6.14 -8.77 -10.92
N GLN A 94 6.49 -7.86 -10.01
CA GLN A 94 7.59 -8.04 -9.04
C GLN A 94 7.37 -9.27 -8.15
N LEU A 95 6.12 -9.57 -7.81
CA LEU A 95 5.72 -10.73 -7.02
C LEU A 95 5.51 -12.00 -7.87
N ASN A 96 5.76 -11.96 -9.18
CA ASN A 96 5.54 -13.05 -10.12
C ASN A 96 4.10 -13.62 -10.07
N ILE A 97 3.11 -12.73 -9.98
CA ILE A 97 1.68 -13.08 -9.95
C ILE A 97 1.14 -13.04 -11.40
N PRO A 98 0.43 -14.08 -11.87
CA PRO A 98 -0.08 -14.12 -13.24
C PRO A 98 -1.23 -13.13 -13.47
N ILE A 99 -1.23 -12.41 -14.60
CA ILE A 99 -2.20 -11.35 -14.93
C ILE A 99 -3.13 -11.68 -16.12
N MET A 100 -3.44 -12.95 -16.32
CA MET A 100 -4.15 -13.36 -17.53
C MET A 100 -5.63 -12.96 -17.48
N GLY A 101 -6.04 -12.07 -18.39
CA GLY A 101 -7.46 -11.69 -18.58
C GLY A 101 -7.98 -10.65 -17.59
N ILE A 102 -7.10 -9.90 -16.92
CA ILE A 102 -7.47 -8.88 -15.94
C ILE A 102 -7.65 -7.52 -16.62
N GLU A 103 -8.84 -6.92 -16.45
CA GLU A 103 -9.23 -5.70 -17.18
C GLU A 103 -9.25 -4.44 -16.30
N ASN A 104 -9.58 -4.56 -15.02
CA ASN A 104 -9.73 -3.42 -14.10
C ASN A 104 -8.83 -3.52 -12.85
N VAL A 105 -8.89 -2.50 -11.98
CA VAL A 105 -8.04 -2.40 -10.80
C VAL A 105 -8.50 -3.36 -9.72
N GLU A 106 -9.80 -3.45 -9.50
CA GLU A 106 -10.43 -4.32 -8.50
C GLU A 106 -10.05 -5.79 -8.72
N GLN A 107 -10.04 -6.24 -9.98
CA GLN A 107 -9.60 -7.59 -10.36
C GLN A 107 -8.11 -7.82 -10.13
N LEU A 108 -7.25 -6.82 -10.34
CA LEU A 108 -5.82 -6.93 -10.03
C LEU A 108 -5.59 -7.02 -8.51
N GLU A 109 -6.33 -6.24 -7.73
CA GLU A 109 -6.27 -6.27 -6.27
C GLU A 109 -6.77 -7.63 -5.73
N GLU A 110 -7.86 -8.15 -6.29
CA GLU A 110 -8.39 -9.48 -5.95
C GLU A 110 -7.36 -10.58 -6.25
N GLU A 111 -6.77 -10.58 -7.45
CA GLU A 111 -5.76 -11.58 -7.85
C GLU A 111 -4.51 -11.50 -6.96
N LEU A 112 -4.06 -10.29 -6.62
CA LEU A 112 -2.95 -10.06 -5.69
C LEU A 112 -3.23 -10.71 -4.34
N ILE A 113 -4.39 -10.42 -3.75
CA ILE A 113 -4.74 -10.93 -2.42
C ILE A 113 -4.97 -12.44 -2.44
N LEU A 114 -5.67 -12.97 -3.44
CA LEU A 114 -5.87 -14.41 -3.62
C LEU A 114 -4.55 -15.17 -3.73
N THR A 115 -3.64 -14.70 -4.59
CA THR A 115 -2.36 -15.36 -4.78
C THR A 115 -1.51 -15.33 -3.51
N LEU A 116 -1.49 -14.21 -2.78
CA LEU A 116 -0.76 -14.14 -1.51
C LEU A 116 -1.38 -15.06 -0.45
N ASN A 117 -2.71 -15.13 -0.35
CA ASN A 117 -3.39 -16.08 0.54
C ASN A 117 -3.00 -17.53 0.24
N ASP A 118 -3.06 -17.94 -1.04
CA ASP A 118 -2.71 -19.28 -1.48
C ASP A 118 -1.25 -19.64 -1.17
N ARG A 119 -0.33 -18.69 -1.38
CA ARG A 119 1.10 -18.87 -1.06
C ARG A 119 1.34 -19.04 0.43
N VAL A 120 0.74 -18.19 1.27
CA VAL A 120 0.83 -18.30 2.74
C VAL A 120 0.31 -19.67 3.22
N LEU A 121 -0.78 -20.16 2.63
CA LEU A 121 -1.37 -21.45 2.99
C LEU A 121 -0.62 -22.65 2.41
N GLY A 122 0.18 -22.44 1.37
CA GLY A 122 0.81 -23.50 0.59
C GLY A 122 -0.20 -24.37 -0.18
N ILE A 123 -1.39 -23.84 -0.47
CA ILE A 123 -2.48 -24.54 -1.17
C ILE A 123 -3.06 -23.58 -2.21
N GLU A 124 -3.09 -23.99 -3.47
CA GLU A 124 -3.74 -23.23 -4.54
C GLU A 124 -5.27 -23.32 -4.44
N ASN A 125 -5.96 -22.21 -4.70
CA ASN A 125 -7.42 -22.09 -4.71
C ASN A 125 -8.04 -22.53 -3.38
N ALA A 126 -7.45 -22.13 -2.24
CA ALA A 126 -7.97 -22.48 -0.93
C ALA A 126 -9.39 -21.91 -0.69
N GLY A 127 -9.79 -20.90 -1.47
CA GLY A 127 -11.05 -20.18 -1.28
C GLY A 127 -11.08 -19.40 0.05
N ILE A 128 -9.91 -19.20 0.65
CA ILE A 128 -9.71 -18.43 1.88
C ILE A 128 -9.26 -17.04 1.47
N TYR A 129 -10.05 -16.04 1.86
CA TYR A 129 -9.91 -14.65 1.44
C TYR A 129 -9.43 -13.73 2.57
N SER A 130 -8.93 -14.28 3.68
CA SER A 130 -8.76 -13.49 4.91
C SER A 130 -7.53 -13.87 5.73
N MET A 131 -6.38 -14.07 5.10
CA MET A 131 -5.14 -14.13 5.88
C MET A 131 -4.87 -12.76 6.51
N PRO A 132 -4.37 -12.72 7.76
CA PRO A 132 -3.98 -11.48 8.41
C PRO A 132 -2.99 -10.66 7.59
N PHE A 133 -3.07 -9.33 7.69
CA PHE A 133 -2.21 -8.41 6.92
C PHE A 133 -0.72 -8.71 7.08
N ASP A 134 -0.26 -8.97 8.31
CA ASP A 134 1.14 -9.26 8.61
C ASP A 134 1.65 -10.53 7.89
N MET A 135 0.83 -11.58 7.82
CA MET A 135 1.20 -12.80 7.08
C MET A 135 1.30 -12.55 5.58
N LEU A 136 0.42 -11.73 5.00
CA LEU A 136 0.49 -11.36 3.59
C LEU A 136 1.75 -10.54 3.28
N ILE A 137 2.15 -9.64 4.20
CA ILE A 137 3.39 -8.87 4.05
C ILE A 137 4.62 -9.76 4.18
N GLU A 138 4.64 -10.69 5.14
CA GLU A 138 5.75 -11.65 5.29
C GLU A 138 5.94 -12.50 4.03
N GLU A 139 4.86 -12.92 3.37
CA GLU A 139 4.94 -13.65 2.10
C GLU A 139 5.37 -12.76 0.93
N ALA A 140 4.91 -11.51 0.89
CA ALA A 140 5.26 -10.58 -0.19
C ALA A 140 6.72 -10.08 -0.09
N PHE A 141 7.36 -10.13 1.08
CA PHE A 141 8.69 -9.58 1.31
C PHE A 141 9.78 -10.62 1.08
N THR A 142 10.32 -10.64 -0.14
CA THR A 142 11.57 -11.37 -0.44
C THR A 142 12.80 -10.54 -0.04
N GLU A 143 13.98 -11.19 0.12
CA GLU A 143 15.23 -10.48 0.45
C GLU A 143 15.57 -9.33 -0.52
N GLU A 144 15.17 -9.45 -1.79
CA GLU A 144 15.36 -8.41 -2.80
C GLU A 144 14.45 -7.20 -2.54
N ILE A 145 13.17 -7.48 -2.24
CA ILE A 145 12.16 -6.47 -1.94
C ILE A 145 12.52 -5.70 -0.66
N GLU A 146 13.00 -6.39 0.37
CA GLU A 146 13.45 -5.78 1.63
C GLU A 146 14.63 -4.81 1.45
N ARG A 147 15.42 -4.96 0.38
CA ARG A 147 16.53 -4.04 0.09
C ARG A 147 16.09 -2.81 -0.71
N SER A 148 14.91 -2.85 -1.32
CA SER A 148 14.38 -1.73 -2.08
C SER A 148 13.72 -0.70 -1.17
N ILE A 149 14.25 0.52 -1.20
CA ILE A 149 13.66 1.68 -0.48
C ILE A 149 12.24 1.96 -0.97
N VAL A 150 11.93 1.65 -2.23
CA VAL A 150 10.61 1.86 -2.83
C VAL A 150 9.64 0.73 -2.45
N TYR A 151 10.00 -0.53 -2.75
CA TYR A 151 9.08 -1.67 -2.56
C TYR A 151 8.69 -1.89 -1.10
N ARG A 152 9.57 -1.55 -0.15
CA ARG A 152 9.30 -1.59 1.29
C ARG A 152 8.14 -0.73 1.77
N SER A 153 7.81 0.35 1.05
CA SER A 153 6.64 1.18 1.39
C SER A 153 5.45 0.87 0.50
N ILE A 154 5.67 0.67 -0.80
CA ILE A 154 4.56 0.54 -1.75
C ILE A 154 3.89 -0.83 -1.69
N ILE A 155 4.61 -1.92 -1.44
CA ILE A 155 3.99 -3.26 -1.35
C ILE A 155 3.02 -3.32 -0.17
N PRO A 156 3.40 -2.93 1.06
CA PRO A 156 2.45 -2.95 2.16
C PRO A 156 1.29 -1.98 1.95
N ALA A 157 1.54 -0.81 1.33
CA ALA A 157 0.48 0.15 1.04
C ALA A 157 -0.55 -0.43 0.07
N VAL A 158 -0.10 -1.08 -1.00
CA VAL A 158 -0.98 -1.66 -2.02
C VAL A 158 -1.72 -2.87 -1.47
N VAL A 159 -1.06 -3.77 -0.73
CA VAL A 159 -1.74 -4.89 -0.05
C VAL A 159 -2.83 -4.35 0.88
N TYR A 160 -2.52 -3.32 1.67
CA TYR A 160 -3.49 -2.71 2.58
C TYR A 160 -4.68 -2.05 1.85
N ILE A 161 -4.42 -1.32 0.77
CA ILE A 161 -5.48 -0.70 -0.07
C ILE A 161 -6.36 -1.78 -0.71
N SER A 162 -5.78 -2.88 -1.20
CA SER A 162 -6.53 -4.02 -1.72
C SER A 162 -7.45 -4.63 -0.66
N LEU A 163 -6.93 -4.87 0.55
CA LEU A 163 -7.74 -5.39 1.66
C LEU A 163 -8.87 -4.43 2.07
N LEU A 164 -8.59 -3.12 2.10
CA LEU A 164 -9.59 -2.09 2.36
C LEU A 164 -10.72 -2.16 1.34
N ARG A 165 -10.40 -2.17 0.04
CA ARG A 165 -11.42 -2.17 -1.02
C ARG A 165 -12.23 -3.46 -1.04
N LEU A 166 -11.59 -4.59 -0.83
CA LEU A 166 -12.26 -5.91 -0.77
C LEU A 166 -13.07 -6.10 0.51
N GLY A 167 -12.97 -5.20 1.49
CA GLY A 167 -13.64 -5.32 2.78
C GLY A 167 -13.12 -6.49 3.62
N GLN A 168 -11.85 -6.85 3.43
CA GLN A 168 -11.21 -8.05 4.00
C GLN A 168 -10.30 -7.76 5.19
N LEU A 169 -10.19 -6.50 5.62
CA LEU A 169 -9.52 -6.18 6.89
C LEU A 169 -10.28 -6.82 8.06
N GLY A 170 -9.59 -7.68 8.80
CA GLY A 170 -10.16 -8.32 9.99
C GLY A 170 -10.19 -7.35 11.17
N ASN A 171 -10.96 -7.68 12.21
CA ASN A 171 -11.00 -6.92 13.48
C ASN A 171 -9.65 -6.89 14.26
N HIS A 172 -8.53 -7.30 13.66
CA HIS A 172 -7.25 -7.58 14.34
C HIS A 172 -5.99 -7.16 13.58
N ASP A 173 -6.09 -6.31 12.55
CA ASP A 173 -4.92 -5.77 11.85
C ASP A 173 -4.24 -4.64 12.65
N ASP A 174 -3.85 -4.95 13.90
CA ASP A 174 -2.93 -4.15 14.70
C ASP A 174 -1.54 -4.25 14.07
N ILE A 175 -1.19 -3.27 13.22
CA ILE A 175 0.17 -3.08 12.70
C ILE A 175 1.22 -3.04 13.83
N ASP A 176 0.82 -2.72 15.06
CA ASP A 176 1.67 -2.79 16.24
C ASP A 176 2.23 -4.20 16.53
N LYS A 177 1.67 -5.28 15.95
CA LYS A 177 2.21 -6.64 16.05
C LYS A 177 3.34 -6.93 15.07
N ILE A 178 3.48 -6.17 13.98
CA ILE A 178 4.60 -6.28 13.02
C ILE A 178 5.93 -5.85 13.67
N LYS A 179 5.88 -5.10 14.79
CA LYS A 179 7.04 -4.68 15.57
C LYS A 179 7.73 -5.81 16.36
N ALA A 180 7.25 -7.05 16.28
CA ALA A 180 7.66 -8.13 17.19
C ALA A 180 8.59 -9.21 16.62
N LYS A 181 9.07 -9.12 15.37
CA LYS A 181 10.15 -10.00 14.89
C LYS A 181 11.48 -9.24 14.87
N LYS A 182 12.23 -9.45 15.95
CA LYS A 182 13.67 -9.17 16.07
C LYS A 182 14.49 -10.19 15.32
#